data_AF-A0A937S5T4-F1
#
_entry.id   AF-A0A937S5T4-F1
#
_cell.length_a   1.000
_cell.length_b   1.000
_cell.length_c   1.000
_cell.angle_alpha   90.00
_cell.angle_beta   90.00
_cell.angle_gamma   90.00
#
_symmetry.space_group_name_H-M   'P 1'
#
loop_
_entity.id
_entity.type
_entity.pdbx_description
1 polymer ?
#
loop_
_entity_poly.entity_id
_entity_poly.type
_entity_poly.pdbx_seq_one_letter_code
_entity_poly.pdbx_strand_id
1 'polypeptide(L)'
;MYKSAKAVVFFLVAMLLIVLSLAGCKAAPVGPKEGVVKVGLLTDLTGPTAASSAPALQSDEDWLKYVNTTLNGIAGYKVELVVFDGRYDNNLAVSGLEKLINQDKVHIIFVQGANYLPAAKPIIDKYHMPAVAPTEMAVLLPHTSSSFLFGAIPCYADMYRCSLTWIKDNWKGKEPPRIGIMGLDAPFSKSTVKPVKWMLQNELKWPIVAEEWMTMTATDVTSQVTNLKNAKCDYVLMPLTGAPQLVFQKTAKAAGLTDSSQLVDIFITMMMSFRKLDPAATTGLISHSPCALLR
;
A
#
# COMPACT_ATOMS: atom_id res chain seq x y z
N MET A 1 -27.12 35.47 63.91
CA MET A 1 -26.00 34.58 63.48
C MET A 1 -26.40 33.15 63.10
N TYR A 2 -27.55 32.60 63.54
CA TYR A 2 -27.91 31.19 63.29
C TYR A 2 -28.54 30.86 61.91
N LYS A 3 -29.14 31.83 61.21
CA LYS A 3 -29.78 31.61 59.89
C LYS A 3 -28.77 31.48 58.75
N SER A 4 -27.63 32.15 58.84
CA SER A 4 -26.58 32.16 57.82
C SER A 4 -25.82 30.83 57.75
N ALA A 5 -25.62 30.16 58.88
CA ALA A 5 -24.91 28.89 58.97
C ALA A 5 -25.65 27.74 58.26
N LYS A 6 -26.99 27.70 58.36
CA LYS A 6 -27.81 26.67 57.69
C LYS A 6 -27.80 26.83 56.17
N ALA A 7 -27.82 28.08 55.67
CA ALA A 7 -27.74 28.37 54.25
C ALA A 7 -26.36 27.96 53.66
N VAL A 8 -25.26 28.22 54.38
CA VAL A 8 -23.91 27.83 53.95
C VAL A 8 -23.75 26.31 53.93
N VAL A 9 -24.26 25.60 54.94
CA VAL A 9 -24.23 24.13 54.97
C VAL A 9 -25.06 23.54 53.83
N PHE A 10 -26.23 24.10 53.53
CA PHE A 10 -27.06 23.63 52.41
C PHE A 10 -26.39 23.85 51.05
N PHE A 11 -25.70 24.98 50.89
CA PHE A 11 -24.94 25.30 49.67
C PHE A 11 -23.73 24.37 49.48
N LEU A 12 -23.02 24.04 50.56
CA LEU A 12 -21.89 23.11 50.55
C LEU A 12 -22.32 21.68 50.24
N VAL A 13 -23.46 21.23 50.78
CA VAL A 13 -24.03 19.90 50.48
C VAL A 13 -24.51 19.81 49.03
N ALA A 14 -25.13 20.88 48.51
CA ALA A 14 -25.55 20.94 47.11
C ALA A 14 -24.34 20.93 46.14
N MET A 15 -23.27 21.67 46.46
CA MET A 15 -22.01 21.60 45.69
C MET A 15 -21.39 20.21 45.74
N LEU A 16 -21.36 19.57 46.91
CA LEU A 16 -20.79 18.23 47.06
C LEU A 16 -21.56 17.20 46.21
N LEU A 17 -22.89 17.28 46.16
CA LEU A 17 -23.74 16.41 45.34
C LEU A 17 -23.53 16.65 43.84
N ILE A 18 -23.32 17.90 43.41
CA ILE A 18 -23.01 18.23 42.01
C ILE A 18 -21.63 17.69 41.62
N VAL A 19 -20.61 17.85 42.48
CA VAL A 19 -19.26 17.33 42.24
C VAL A 19 -19.23 15.80 42.22
N LEU A 20 -20.01 15.14 43.08
CA LEU A 20 -20.19 13.67 43.07
C LEU A 20 -20.91 13.17 41.81
N SER A 21 -21.87 13.93 41.28
CA SER A 21 -22.57 13.58 40.03
C SER A 21 -21.69 13.71 38.77
N LEU A 22 -20.71 14.63 38.80
CA LEU A 22 -19.73 14.82 37.72
C LEU A 22 -18.55 13.85 37.80
N ALA A 23 -18.25 13.30 38.97
CA ALA A 23 -17.19 12.30 39.16
C ALA A 23 -17.56 10.90 38.64
N GLY A 24 -18.86 10.63 38.39
CA GLY A 24 -19.36 9.35 37.88
C GLY A 24 -19.34 9.18 36.36
N CYS A 25 -19.10 10.24 35.57
CA CYS A 25 -19.02 10.20 34.11
C CYS A 25 -17.62 9.83 33.59
N LYS A 26 -16.95 8.86 34.20
CA LYS A 26 -15.91 8.12 33.47
C LYS A 26 -16.64 7.00 32.73
N ALA A 27 -16.61 7.04 31.40
CA ALA A 27 -17.01 5.91 30.57
C ALA A 27 -16.37 4.65 31.16
N ALA A 28 -17.19 3.71 31.64
CA ALA A 28 -16.69 2.46 32.16
C ALA A 28 -15.81 1.82 31.08
N PRO A 29 -14.65 1.21 31.43
CA PRO A 29 -13.88 0.44 30.46
C PRO A 29 -14.83 -0.57 29.82
N VAL A 30 -15.02 -0.48 28.51
CA VAL A 30 -15.83 -1.45 27.78
C VAL A 30 -15.08 -2.78 27.91
N GLY A 31 -15.59 -3.66 28.75
CA GLY A 31 -15.06 -5.01 28.91
C GLY A 31 -15.13 -5.78 27.59
N PRO A 32 -14.38 -6.89 27.48
CA PRO A 32 -14.44 -7.76 26.30
C PRO A 32 -15.88 -8.17 26.02
N LYS A 33 -16.35 -7.96 24.78
CA LYS A 33 -17.67 -8.42 24.33
C LYS A 33 -17.58 -9.87 23.85
N GLU A 34 -18.70 -10.60 23.93
CA GLU A 34 -18.81 -11.92 23.31
C GLU A 34 -18.75 -11.81 21.78
N GLY A 35 -17.91 -12.62 21.13
CA GLY A 35 -17.71 -12.64 19.68
C GLY A 35 -16.34 -12.15 19.21
N VAL A 36 -16.06 -12.33 17.91
CA VAL A 36 -14.79 -11.93 17.27
C VAL A 36 -15.02 -11.21 15.96
N VAL A 37 -14.23 -10.17 15.69
CA VAL A 37 -14.16 -9.53 14.38
C VAL A 37 -13.12 -10.26 13.54
N LYS A 38 -13.58 -11.11 12.63
CA LYS A 38 -12.73 -11.78 11.64
C LYS A 38 -12.37 -10.86 10.48
N VAL A 39 -11.09 -10.70 10.24
CA VAL A 39 -10.49 -9.97 9.12
C VAL A 39 -9.87 -10.99 8.17
N GLY A 40 -10.33 -11.04 6.93
CA GLY A 40 -9.72 -11.87 5.89
C GLY A 40 -8.49 -11.19 5.29
N LEU A 41 -7.43 -11.95 5.02
CA LEU A 41 -6.26 -11.50 4.29
C LEU A 41 -6.02 -12.43 3.10
N LEU A 42 -6.18 -11.91 1.88
CA LEU A 42 -5.79 -12.59 0.64
C LEU A 42 -4.43 -12.05 0.19
N THR A 43 -3.40 -12.88 0.30
CA THR A 43 -1.99 -12.52 0.10
C THR A 43 -1.21 -13.62 -0.60
N ASP A 44 0.07 -13.40 -0.87
CA ASP A 44 0.97 -14.35 -1.54
C ASP A 44 2.09 -14.78 -0.59
N LEU A 45 1.88 -15.82 0.20
CA LEU A 45 2.92 -16.31 1.11
C LEU A 45 3.92 -17.23 0.40
N THR A 46 3.53 -17.74 -0.77
CA THR A 46 4.40 -18.49 -1.67
C THR A 46 4.37 -17.89 -3.09
N GLY A 47 5.34 -18.27 -3.93
CA GLY A 47 5.42 -17.78 -5.31
C GLY A 47 6.24 -16.49 -5.48
N PRO A 48 6.11 -15.80 -6.61
CA PRO A 48 7.07 -14.76 -7.06
C PRO A 48 7.05 -13.48 -6.21
N THR A 49 5.97 -13.22 -5.47
CA THR A 49 5.77 -12.03 -4.65
C THR A 49 5.97 -12.29 -3.15
N ALA A 50 6.24 -13.54 -2.75
CA ALA A 50 6.37 -13.95 -1.33
C ALA A 50 7.38 -13.14 -0.52
N ALA A 51 8.50 -12.75 -1.14
CA ALA A 51 9.52 -11.94 -0.48
C ALA A 51 9.01 -10.56 -0.03
N SER A 52 7.94 -10.05 -0.65
CA SER A 52 7.31 -8.78 -0.30
C SER A 52 6.10 -8.96 0.62
N SER A 53 5.35 -10.04 0.43
CA SER A 53 4.14 -10.33 1.21
C SER A 53 4.44 -10.86 2.62
N ALA A 54 5.49 -11.65 2.82
CA ALA A 54 5.80 -12.21 4.14
C ALA A 54 6.10 -11.13 5.21
N PRO A 55 6.91 -10.08 4.93
CA PRO A 55 7.07 -8.97 5.86
C PRO A 55 5.76 -8.20 6.13
N ALA A 56 4.87 -8.16 5.15
CA ALA A 56 3.59 -7.48 5.31
C ALA A 56 2.61 -8.29 6.18
N LEU A 57 2.56 -9.63 6.04
CA LEU A 57 1.83 -10.49 6.97
C LEU A 57 2.35 -10.29 8.41
N GLN A 58 3.65 -10.22 8.60
CA GLN A 58 4.23 -9.95 9.93
C GLN A 58 3.75 -8.60 10.49
N SER A 59 3.61 -7.59 9.62
CA SER A 59 3.07 -6.28 10.01
C SER A 59 1.59 -6.36 10.40
N ASP A 60 0.80 -7.17 9.69
CA ASP A 60 -0.61 -7.43 10.03
C ASP A 60 -0.76 -8.18 11.36
N GLU A 61 0.14 -9.14 11.64
CA GLU A 61 0.21 -9.86 12.91
C GLU A 61 0.60 -8.94 14.09
N ASP A 62 1.56 -8.04 13.88
CA ASP A 62 1.93 -7.03 14.87
C ASP A 62 0.78 -6.05 15.14
N TRP A 63 0.07 -5.62 14.10
CA TRP A 63 -1.14 -4.81 14.22
C TRP A 63 -2.23 -5.56 15.01
N LEU A 64 -2.48 -6.82 14.67
CA LEU A 64 -3.47 -7.67 15.35
C LEU A 64 -3.15 -7.80 16.85
N LYS A 65 -1.87 -8.02 17.17
CA LYS A 65 -1.38 -8.08 18.54
C LYS A 65 -1.64 -6.76 19.26
N TYR A 66 -1.19 -5.64 18.70
CA TYR A 66 -1.38 -4.31 19.28
C TYR A 66 -2.86 -3.99 19.54
N VAL A 67 -3.74 -4.24 18.57
CA VAL A 67 -5.19 -4.02 18.71
C VAL A 67 -5.76 -4.84 19.86
N ASN A 68 -5.46 -6.14 19.89
CA ASN A 68 -6.02 -7.02 20.92
C ASN A 68 -5.44 -6.77 22.31
N THR A 69 -4.12 -6.53 22.43
CA THR A 69 -3.45 -6.41 23.73
C THR A 69 -3.47 -5.02 24.30
N THR A 70 -3.41 -3.98 23.46
CA THR A 70 -3.24 -2.59 23.90
C THR A 70 -4.52 -1.78 23.75
N LEU A 71 -5.31 -2.02 22.70
CA LEU A 71 -6.56 -1.31 22.48
C LEU A 71 -7.80 -2.06 23.01
N ASN A 72 -7.61 -3.26 23.57
CA ASN A 72 -8.68 -4.14 24.04
C ASN A 72 -9.67 -4.51 22.91
N GLY A 73 -9.14 -4.73 21.70
CA GLY A 73 -9.91 -5.05 20.52
C GLY A 73 -10.51 -3.83 19.81
N ILE A 74 -11.43 -4.08 18.87
CA ILE A 74 -12.17 -3.02 18.16
C ILE A 74 -13.56 -2.92 18.80
N ALA A 75 -13.86 -1.77 19.41
CA ALA A 75 -15.12 -1.55 20.14
C ALA A 75 -15.43 -2.63 21.20
N GLY A 76 -14.38 -3.20 21.80
CA GLY A 76 -14.43 -4.27 22.80
C GLY A 76 -14.48 -5.70 22.24
N TYR A 77 -14.53 -5.89 20.91
CA TYR A 77 -14.46 -7.20 20.28
C TYR A 77 -13.01 -7.58 19.95
N LYS A 78 -12.63 -8.81 20.28
CA LYS A 78 -11.34 -9.37 19.86
C LYS A 78 -11.31 -9.49 18.33
N VAL A 79 -10.17 -9.21 17.73
CA VAL A 79 -9.94 -9.34 16.29
C VAL A 79 -9.21 -10.65 16.00
N GLU A 80 -9.55 -11.30 14.90
CA GLU A 80 -8.85 -12.49 14.36
C GLU A 80 -8.50 -12.27 12.90
N LEU A 81 -7.30 -12.67 12.50
CA LEU A 81 -6.84 -12.63 11.11
C LEU A 81 -6.99 -14.02 10.47
N VAL A 82 -7.70 -14.10 9.36
CA VAL A 82 -7.91 -15.33 8.58
C VAL A 82 -7.16 -15.19 7.26
N VAL A 83 -6.06 -15.91 7.12
CA VAL A 83 -5.13 -15.74 6.00
C VAL A 83 -5.38 -16.79 4.92
N PHE A 84 -5.35 -16.36 3.65
CA PHE A 84 -5.40 -17.21 2.48
C PHE A 84 -4.22 -16.91 1.54
N ASP A 85 -3.45 -17.95 1.21
CA ASP A 85 -2.31 -17.89 0.29
C ASP A 85 -2.77 -18.09 -1.17
N GLY A 86 -2.81 -16.99 -1.93
CA GLY A 86 -3.21 -16.93 -3.33
C GLY A 86 -2.09 -17.24 -4.34
N ARG A 87 -0.82 -17.23 -3.91
CA ARG A 87 0.35 -17.65 -4.71
C ARG A 87 0.57 -16.92 -6.04
N TYR A 88 0.09 -15.69 -6.13
CA TYR A 88 0.00 -14.90 -7.36
C TYR A 88 -0.88 -15.53 -8.47
N ASP A 89 -1.80 -16.44 -8.11
CA ASP A 89 -2.72 -17.14 -9.02
C ASP A 89 -4.16 -16.58 -8.90
N ASN A 90 -4.69 -16.05 -10.00
CA ASN A 90 -6.01 -15.42 -10.02
C ASN A 90 -7.17 -16.40 -9.78
N ASN A 91 -7.05 -17.66 -10.21
CA ASN A 91 -8.11 -18.66 -10.00
C ASN A 91 -8.13 -19.10 -8.52
N LEU A 92 -6.94 -19.24 -7.93
CA LEU A 92 -6.80 -19.55 -6.51
C LEU A 92 -7.32 -18.39 -5.65
N ALA A 93 -7.03 -17.15 -6.03
CA ALA A 93 -7.56 -15.96 -5.37
C ALA A 93 -9.10 -15.88 -5.39
N VAL A 94 -9.73 -16.17 -6.53
CA VAL A 94 -11.20 -16.26 -6.63
C VAL A 94 -11.76 -17.29 -5.66
N SER A 95 -11.18 -18.49 -5.63
CA SER A 95 -11.60 -19.55 -4.70
C SER A 95 -11.36 -19.16 -3.24
N GLY A 96 -10.26 -18.46 -2.96
CA GLY A 96 -9.92 -17.93 -1.65
C GLY A 96 -10.91 -16.89 -1.15
N LEU A 97 -11.35 -15.97 -2.02
CA LEU A 97 -12.40 -15.00 -1.68
C LEU A 97 -13.71 -15.69 -1.35
N GLU A 98 -14.14 -16.65 -2.18
CA GLU A 98 -15.37 -17.41 -1.93
C GLU A 98 -15.29 -18.17 -0.60
N LYS A 99 -14.12 -18.72 -0.25
CA LYS A 99 -13.88 -19.36 1.05
C LYS A 99 -13.95 -18.36 2.21
N LEU A 100 -13.21 -17.25 2.13
CA LEU A 100 -13.18 -16.21 3.16
C LEU A 100 -14.60 -15.67 3.45
N ILE A 101 -15.37 -15.39 2.40
CA ILE A 101 -16.73 -14.85 2.49
C ILE A 101 -17.71 -15.92 2.99
N ASN A 102 -17.77 -17.08 2.32
CA ASN A 102 -18.87 -18.02 2.54
C ASN A 102 -18.60 -19.07 3.61
N GLN A 103 -17.34 -19.47 3.82
CA GLN A 103 -16.99 -20.51 4.80
C GLN A 103 -16.44 -19.89 6.08
N ASP A 104 -15.44 -19.01 5.98
CA ASP A 104 -14.79 -18.42 7.16
C ASP A 104 -15.64 -17.29 7.79
N LYS A 105 -16.59 -16.74 7.01
CA LYS A 105 -17.51 -15.68 7.40
C LYS A 105 -16.77 -14.46 7.95
N VAL A 106 -15.77 -13.98 7.22
CA VAL A 106 -15.04 -12.75 7.57
C VAL A 106 -15.93 -11.51 7.43
N HIS A 107 -15.63 -10.45 8.16
CA HIS A 107 -16.41 -9.20 8.14
C HIS A 107 -15.85 -8.15 7.17
N ILE A 108 -14.56 -8.26 6.86
CA ILE A 108 -13.83 -7.39 5.93
C ILE A 108 -12.66 -8.18 5.35
N ILE A 109 -12.25 -7.86 4.12
CA ILE A 109 -11.12 -8.51 3.44
C ILE A 109 -10.06 -7.47 3.07
N PHE A 110 -8.81 -7.74 3.42
CA PHE A 110 -7.66 -7.10 2.80
C PHE A 110 -7.17 -7.96 1.63
N VAL A 111 -7.25 -7.40 0.42
CA VAL A 111 -6.70 -8.02 -0.80
C VAL A 111 -5.37 -7.36 -1.09
N GLN A 112 -4.28 -8.08 -0.88
CA GLN A 112 -2.94 -7.49 -0.97
C GLN A 112 -2.36 -7.47 -2.39
N GLY A 113 -2.77 -8.41 -3.24
CA GLY A 113 -2.31 -8.48 -4.63
C GLY A 113 -3.13 -7.60 -5.57
N ALA A 114 -2.50 -6.59 -6.18
CA ALA A 114 -3.15 -5.75 -7.20
C ALA A 114 -3.60 -6.54 -8.44
N ASN A 115 -2.89 -7.62 -8.75
CA ASN A 115 -3.24 -8.56 -9.83
C ASN A 115 -4.60 -9.23 -9.62
N TYR A 116 -5.04 -9.41 -8.36
CA TYR A 116 -6.31 -10.06 -8.05
C TYR A 116 -7.52 -9.17 -8.27
N LEU A 117 -7.34 -7.85 -8.22
CA LEU A 117 -8.46 -6.91 -8.15
C LEU A 117 -9.46 -7.03 -9.32
N PRO A 118 -9.04 -7.24 -10.59
CA PRO A 118 -9.97 -7.45 -11.69
C PRO A 118 -10.90 -8.65 -11.49
N ALA A 119 -10.39 -9.75 -10.92
CA ALA A 119 -11.17 -10.95 -10.64
C ALA A 119 -11.92 -10.88 -9.30
N ALA A 120 -11.36 -10.16 -8.33
CA ALA A 120 -11.92 -10.01 -6.98
C ALA A 120 -13.14 -9.08 -6.95
N LYS A 121 -13.08 -7.95 -7.69
CA LYS A 121 -14.11 -6.90 -7.63
C LYS A 121 -15.53 -7.42 -7.90
N PRO A 122 -15.80 -8.22 -8.95
CA PRO A 122 -17.16 -8.74 -9.18
C PRO A 122 -17.69 -9.60 -8.03
N ILE A 123 -16.83 -10.38 -7.38
CA ILE A 123 -17.20 -11.23 -6.24
C ILE A 123 -17.48 -10.36 -5.01
N ILE A 124 -16.58 -9.44 -4.71
CA ILE A 124 -16.68 -8.48 -3.62
C ILE A 124 -17.99 -7.69 -3.70
N ASP A 125 -18.30 -7.13 -4.88
CA ASP A 125 -19.50 -6.35 -5.11
C ASP A 125 -20.76 -7.25 -5.04
N LYS A 126 -20.73 -8.47 -5.63
CA LYS A 126 -21.84 -9.44 -5.56
C LYS A 126 -22.25 -9.78 -4.12
N TYR A 127 -21.27 -9.95 -3.24
CA TYR A 127 -21.51 -10.31 -1.83
C TYR A 127 -21.66 -9.08 -0.92
N HIS A 128 -21.54 -7.86 -1.44
CA HIS A 128 -21.44 -6.63 -0.65
C HIS A 128 -20.42 -6.75 0.49
N MET A 129 -19.29 -7.42 0.23
CA MET A 129 -18.24 -7.67 1.22
C MET A 129 -17.29 -6.47 1.27
N PRO A 130 -17.21 -5.70 2.36
CA PRO A 130 -16.23 -4.62 2.45
C PRO A 130 -14.82 -5.18 2.23
N ALA A 131 -14.08 -4.60 1.30
CA ALA A 131 -12.74 -5.03 0.99
C ALA A 131 -11.82 -3.83 0.76
N VAL A 132 -10.58 -3.95 1.20
CA VAL A 132 -9.55 -2.93 1.09
C VAL A 132 -8.37 -3.51 0.30
N ALA A 133 -7.83 -2.74 -0.64
CA ALA A 133 -6.76 -3.20 -1.52
C ALA A 133 -5.77 -2.09 -1.90
N PRO A 134 -4.57 -2.44 -2.41
CA PRO A 134 -3.73 -1.49 -3.14
C PRO A 134 -4.52 -0.84 -4.27
N THR A 135 -4.19 0.42 -4.57
CA THR A 135 -5.08 1.25 -5.38
C THR A 135 -4.70 1.18 -6.86
N GLU A 136 -5.31 0.21 -7.54
CA GLU A 136 -5.25 0.10 -9.00
C GLU A 136 -6.42 0.88 -9.62
N MET A 137 -6.12 2.06 -10.17
CA MET A 137 -7.14 2.99 -10.67
C MET A 137 -8.07 2.33 -11.71
N ALA A 138 -7.51 1.49 -12.58
CA ALA A 138 -8.25 0.80 -13.64
C ALA A 138 -9.34 -0.15 -13.12
N VAL A 139 -9.26 -0.57 -11.85
CA VAL A 139 -10.23 -1.46 -11.23
C VAL A 139 -11.17 -0.72 -10.28
N LEU A 140 -10.64 0.28 -9.57
CA LEU A 140 -11.38 0.98 -8.53
C LEU A 140 -12.28 2.10 -9.09
N LEU A 141 -11.99 2.63 -10.28
CA LEU A 141 -12.74 3.74 -10.87
C LEU A 141 -13.61 3.34 -12.08
N PRO A 142 -14.79 3.99 -12.26
CA PRO A 142 -15.43 4.88 -11.30
C PRO A 142 -15.99 4.10 -10.10
N HIS A 143 -15.86 4.67 -8.91
CA HIS A 143 -16.56 4.12 -7.75
C HIS A 143 -18.07 4.35 -7.92
N THR A 144 -18.82 3.27 -7.89
CA THR A 144 -20.29 3.26 -7.91
C THR A 144 -20.84 2.98 -6.52
N SER A 145 -22.14 3.20 -6.30
CA SER A 145 -22.81 2.82 -5.04
C SER A 145 -22.78 1.31 -4.76
N SER A 146 -22.54 0.49 -5.78
CA SER A 146 -22.37 -0.96 -5.66
C SER A 146 -20.92 -1.38 -5.39
N SER A 147 -19.98 -0.43 -5.31
CA SER A 147 -18.57 -0.74 -5.09
C SER A 147 -18.30 -0.99 -3.61
N PHE A 148 -17.85 -2.20 -3.30
CA PHE A 148 -17.45 -2.61 -1.94
C PHE A 148 -15.94 -2.86 -1.81
N LEU A 149 -15.19 -2.66 -2.90
CA LEU A 149 -13.73 -2.64 -2.91
C LEU A 149 -13.23 -1.19 -2.83
N PHE A 150 -12.38 -0.90 -1.85
CA PHE A 150 -11.84 0.42 -1.55
C PHE A 150 -10.31 0.44 -1.64
N GLY A 151 -9.75 1.53 -2.15
CA GLY A 151 -8.30 1.75 -2.20
C GLY A 151 -7.72 2.16 -0.85
N ALA A 152 -6.61 1.55 -0.44
CA ALA A 152 -5.91 1.84 0.82
C ALA A 152 -4.81 2.91 0.69
N ILE A 153 -4.35 3.18 -0.54
CA ILE A 153 -3.20 4.04 -0.85
C ILE A 153 -3.54 4.93 -2.06
N PRO A 154 -2.74 5.94 -2.42
CA PRO A 154 -2.92 6.62 -3.69
C PRO A 154 -2.76 5.65 -4.86
N CYS A 155 -3.38 5.94 -6.00
CA CYS A 155 -3.19 5.14 -7.20
C CYS A 155 -1.71 5.13 -7.61
N TYR A 156 -1.21 4.04 -8.18
CA TYR A 156 0.20 3.98 -8.66
C TYR A 156 0.55 5.09 -9.64
N ALA A 157 -0.40 5.47 -10.51
CA ALA A 157 -0.25 6.60 -11.41
C ALA A 157 -0.06 7.94 -10.65
N ASP A 158 -0.79 8.15 -9.55
CA ASP A 158 -0.66 9.35 -8.72
C ASP A 158 0.67 9.36 -7.95
N MET A 159 1.16 8.20 -7.53
CA MET A 159 2.50 8.08 -6.94
C MET A 159 3.59 8.47 -7.95
N TYR A 160 3.44 8.07 -9.22
CA TYR A 160 4.31 8.57 -10.28
C TYR A 160 4.08 10.04 -10.61
N ARG A 161 2.87 10.58 -10.49
CA ARG A 161 2.62 12.02 -10.59
C ARG A 161 3.42 12.79 -9.53
N CYS A 162 3.50 12.29 -8.30
CA CYS A 162 4.38 12.86 -7.27
C CYS A 162 5.84 12.81 -7.71
N SER A 163 6.32 11.67 -8.22
CA SER A 163 7.68 11.55 -8.76
C SER A 163 7.97 12.54 -9.89
N LEU A 164 7.05 12.70 -10.84
CA LEU A 164 7.19 13.62 -11.95
C LEU A 164 7.17 15.09 -11.49
N THR A 165 6.35 15.41 -10.49
CA THR A 165 6.33 16.75 -9.86
C THR A 165 7.66 17.05 -9.19
N TRP A 166 8.19 16.09 -8.41
CA TRP A 166 9.51 16.23 -7.81
C TRP A 166 10.61 16.42 -8.87
N ILE A 167 10.60 15.63 -9.96
CA ILE A 167 11.56 15.79 -11.06
C ILE A 167 11.44 17.21 -11.63
N LYS A 168 10.23 17.72 -11.85
CA LYS A 168 9.99 19.05 -12.44
C LYS A 168 10.59 20.15 -11.58
N ASP A 169 10.43 20.06 -10.26
CA ASP A 169 10.90 21.07 -9.32
C ASP A 169 12.43 21.01 -9.11
N ASN A 170 13.04 19.84 -9.32
CA ASN A 170 14.45 19.60 -9.04
C ASN A 170 15.34 19.55 -10.28
N TRP A 171 14.76 19.38 -11.47
CA TRP A 171 15.50 19.33 -12.73
C TRP A 171 16.24 20.65 -13.00
N LYS A 172 17.54 20.55 -13.28
CA LYS A 172 18.42 21.71 -13.57
C LYS A 172 18.90 21.75 -15.01
N GLY A 173 18.53 20.77 -15.83
CA GLY A 173 18.87 20.76 -17.25
C GLY A 173 18.12 21.85 -18.01
N LYS A 174 18.73 22.34 -19.09
CA LYS A 174 18.10 23.34 -19.98
C LYS A 174 16.99 22.75 -20.84
N GLU A 175 17.16 21.50 -21.25
CA GLU A 175 16.20 20.73 -22.04
C GLU A 175 15.27 19.91 -21.14
N PRO A 176 14.07 19.52 -21.60
CA PRO A 176 13.22 18.57 -20.88
C PRO A 176 13.98 17.27 -20.51
N PRO A 177 13.78 16.74 -19.30
CA PRO A 177 14.44 15.50 -18.90
C PRO A 177 13.97 14.33 -19.78
N ARG A 178 14.92 13.48 -20.17
CA ARG A 178 14.68 12.27 -20.98
C ARG A 178 14.25 11.14 -20.07
N ILE A 179 13.05 10.63 -20.29
CA ILE A 179 12.44 9.61 -19.42
C ILE A 179 12.56 8.23 -20.08
N GLY A 180 13.17 7.30 -19.35
CA GLY A 180 13.09 5.86 -19.63
C GLY A 180 12.01 5.20 -18.79
N ILE A 181 11.47 4.08 -19.28
CA ILE A 181 10.52 3.25 -18.53
C ILE A 181 11.02 1.80 -18.55
N MET A 182 11.07 1.17 -17.37
CA MET A 182 11.34 -0.26 -17.21
C MET A 182 10.15 -0.92 -16.51
N GLY A 183 9.29 -1.60 -17.25
CA GLY A 183 8.06 -2.20 -16.73
C GLY A 183 8.06 -3.72 -16.70
N LEU A 184 7.08 -4.32 -16.01
CA LEU A 184 6.78 -5.74 -16.13
C LEU A 184 5.76 -5.98 -17.24
N ASP A 185 5.89 -7.07 -17.99
CA ASP A 185 4.86 -7.55 -18.91
C ASP A 185 3.69 -8.18 -18.12
N ALA A 186 3.05 -7.36 -17.30
CA ALA A 186 2.00 -7.72 -16.36
C ALA A 186 0.95 -6.59 -16.29
N PRO A 187 -0.32 -6.91 -15.95
CA PRO A 187 -1.38 -5.92 -15.87
C PRO A 187 -1.04 -4.69 -15.03
N PHE A 188 -0.47 -4.90 -13.83
CA PHE A 188 -0.06 -3.84 -12.89
C PHE A 188 0.83 -2.77 -13.54
N SER A 189 1.91 -3.15 -14.20
CA SER A 189 2.82 -2.17 -14.81
C SER A 189 2.18 -1.51 -16.03
N LYS A 190 1.44 -2.27 -16.85
CA LYS A 190 0.78 -1.72 -18.05
C LYS A 190 -0.29 -0.69 -17.71
N SER A 191 -1.12 -0.96 -16.71
CA SER A 191 -2.14 -0.04 -16.24
C SER A 191 -1.54 1.20 -15.58
N THR A 192 -0.40 1.07 -14.90
CA THR A 192 0.35 2.19 -14.30
C THR A 192 1.02 3.05 -15.38
N VAL A 193 1.67 2.45 -16.38
CA VAL A 193 2.44 3.17 -17.40
C VAL A 193 1.54 4.00 -18.31
N LYS A 194 0.35 3.52 -18.66
CA LYS A 194 -0.57 4.24 -19.57
C LYS A 194 -0.87 5.70 -19.14
N PRO A 195 -1.36 5.99 -17.92
CA PRO A 195 -1.58 7.36 -17.46
C PRO A 195 -0.26 8.13 -17.28
N VAL A 196 0.84 7.47 -16.90
CA VAL A 196 2.17 8.11 -16.81
C VAL A 196 2.63 8.63 -18.17
N LYS A 197 2.48 7.84 -19.24
CA LYS A 197 2.76 8.27 -20.61
C LYS A 197 1.89 9.45 -21.01
N TRP A 198 0.61 9.43 -20.65
CA TRP A 198 -0.30 10.52 -20.93
C TRP A 198 0.14 11.82 -20.22
N MET A 199 0.52 11.77 -18.94
CA MET A 199 1.03 12.93 -18.20
C MET A 199 2.30 13.50 -18.84
N LEU A 200 3.25 12.63 -19.20
CA LEU A 200 4.51 13.03 -19.86
C LEU A 200 4.26 13.74 -21.20
N GLN A 201 3.35 13.22 -22.02
CA GLN A 201 3.05 13.74 -23.36
C GLN A 201 2.14 14.96 -23.37
N ASN A 202 1.18 15.05 -22.45
CA ASN A 202 0.11 16.04 -22.51
C ASN A 202 0.31 17.20 -21.54
N GLU A 203 0.81 16.92 -20.33
CA GLU A 203 1.00 17.95 -19.30
C GLU A 203 2.43 18.48 -19.27
N LEU A 204 3.42 17.58 -19.28
CA LEU A 204 4.82 17.94 -19.04
C LEU A 204 5.60 18.21 -20.32
N LYS A 205 5.20 17.61 -21.44
CA LYS A 205 5.90 17.65 -22.73
C LYS A 205 7.34 17.13 -22.65
N TRP A 206 7.55 16.09 -21.85
CA TRP A 206 8.86 15.45 -21.69
C TRP A 206 9.00 14.22 -22.59
N PRO A 207 10.17 14.00 -23.22
CA PRO A 207 10.35 12.88 -24.13
C PRO A 207 10.50 11.56 -23.37
N ILE A 208 9.76 10.55 -23.81
CA ILE A 208 10.00 9.15 -23.46
C ILE A 208 10.99 8.59 -24.47
N VAL A 209 12.23 8.34 -24.06
CA VAL A 209 13.34 7.98 -24.97
C VAL A 209 13.59 6.48 -25.06
N ALA A 210 13.12 5.70 -24.10
CA ALA A 210 13.16 4.24 -24.12
C ALA A 210 12.04 3.66 -23.24
N GLU A 211 11.49 2.53 -23.68
CA GLU A 211 10.48 1.78 -22.95
C GLU A 211 10.82 0.29 -23.08
N GLU A 212 11.16 -0.33 -21.96
CA GLU A 212 11.62 -1.70 -21.88
C GLU A 212 10.74 -2.51 -20.93
N TRP A 213 10.61 -3.80 -21.23
CA TRP A 213 9.72 -4.71 -20.51
C TRP A 213 10.43 -6.01 -20.13
N MET A 214 10.11 -6.54 -18.95
CA MET A 214 10.58 -7.86 -18.49
C MET A 214 9.43 -8.72 -17.97
N THR A 215 9.60 -10.05 -17.97
CA THR A 215 8.62 -10.96 -17.38
C THR A 215 8.80 -11.06 -15.85
N MET A 216 7.78 -11.56 -15.15
CA MET A 216 7.87 -11.84 -13.70
C MET A 216 8.94 -12.88 -13.33
N THR A 217 9.41 -13.67 -14.31
CA THR A 217 10.40 -14.74 -14.13
C THR A 217 11.76 -14.39 -14.71
N ALA A 218 11.94 -13.17 -15.23
CA ALA A 218 13.19 -12.77 -15.86
C ALA A 218 14.34 -12.73 -14.85
N THR A 219 15.42 -13.43 -15.18
CA THR A 219 16.67 -13.49 -14.41
C THR A 219 17.80 -12.69 -15.05
N ASP A 220 17.62 -12.24 -16.29
CA ASP A 220 18.55 -11.39 -17.04
C ASP A 220 17.76 -10.27 -17.75
N VAL A 221 18.29 -9.05 -17.67
CA VAL A 221 17.75 -7.85 -18.33
C VAL A 221 18.84 -6.98 -18.96
N THR A 222 19.96 -7.59 -19.33
CA THR A 222 21.14 -6.89 -19.84
C THR A 222 20.84 -6.08 -21.10
N SER A 223 20.02 -6.61 -22.02
CA SER A 223 19.64 -5.89 -23.24
C SER A 223 18.76 -4.67 -22.94
N GLN A 224 17.76 -4.82 -22.06
CA GLN A 224 16.90 -3.72 -21.62
C GLN A 224 17.73 -2.60 -20.97
N VAL A 225 18.64 -2.96 -20.07
CA VAL A 225 19.55 -1.99 -19.42
C VAL A 225 20.46 -1.31 -20.44
N THR A 226 20.97 -2.04 -21.42
CA THR A 226 21.80 -1.48 -22.50
C THR A 226 21.02 -0.50 -23.35
N ASN A 227 19.77 -0.82 -23.71
CA ASN A 227 18.90 0.06 -24.48
C ASN A 227 18.58 1.35 -23.70
N LEU A 228 18.20 1.24 -22.42
CA LEU A 228 17.96 2.39 -21.53
C LEU A 228 19.20 3.30 -21.44
N LYS A 229 20.40 2.71 -21.34
CA LYS A 229 21.66 3.45 -21.31
C LYS A 229 21.96 4.15 -22.64
N ASN A 230 21.77 3.44 -23.77
CA ASN A 230 22.01 3.97 -25.11
C ASN A 230 21.02 5.09 -25.49
N ALA A 231 19.79 5.01 -24.97
CA ALA A 231 18.79 6.08 -25.08
C ALA A 231 19.15 7.31 -24.23
N LYS A 232 20.18 7.20 -23.37
CA LYS A 232 20.69 8.27 -22.51
C LYS A 232 19.58 8.84 -21.62
N CYS A 233 18.86 7.97 -20.91
CA CYS A 233 17.82 8.41 -19.98
C CYS A 233 18.42 9.31 -18.87
N ASP A 234 17.73 10.38 -18.50
CA ASP A 234 18.07 11.17 -17.30
C ASP A 234 17.41 10.54 -16.07
N TYR A 235 16.16 10.08 -16.22
CA TYR A 235 15.42 9.32 -15.21
C TYR A 235 14.86 8.04 -15.81
N VAL A 236 14.81 6.97 -15.03
CA VAL A 236 14.11 5.72 -15.41
C VAL A 236 13.01 5.43 -14.40
N LEU A 237 11.77 5.50 -14.84
CA LEU A 237 10.60 5.11 -14.06
C LEU A 237 10.49 3.58 -14.08
N MET A 238 10.46 2.95 -12.90
CA MET A 238 10.47 1.49 -12.78
C MET A 238 9.25 0.95 -12.03
N PRO A 239 8.07 0.82 -12.67
CA PRO A 239 6.89 0.18 -12.07
C PRO A 239 7.12 -1.33 -12.02
N LEU A 240 8.07 -1.76 -11.22
CA LEU A 240 8.46 -3.15 -11.01
C LEU A 240 8.00 -3.59 -9.62
N THR A 241 8.09 -4.89 -9.36
CA THR A 241 7.85 -5.47 -8.04
C THR A 241 8.59 -6.80 -7.88
N GLY A 242 8.78 -7.24 -6.64
CA GLY A 242 9.35 -8.54 -6.31
C GLY A 242 10.78 -8.75 -6.82
N ALA A 243 11.16 -10.01 -6.99
CA ALA A 243 12.51 -10.39 -7.44
C ALA A 243 12.94 -9.74 -8.78
N PRO A 244 12.07 -9.58 -9.81
CA PRO A 244 12.39 -8.87 -11.05
C PRO A 244 12.95 -7.45 -10.84
N GLN A 245 12.44 -6.69 -9.88
CA GLN A 245 12.94 -5.35 -9.59
C GLN A 245 14.39 -5.37 -9.10
N LEU A 246 14.72 -6.31 -8.22
CA LEU A 246 16.09 -6.46 -7.72
C LEU A 246 17.04 -6.92 -8.85
N VAL A 247 16.58 -7.80 -9.75
CA VAL A 247 17.35 -8.19 -10.95
C VAL A 247 17.68 -6.96 -11.79
N PHE A 248 16.68 -6.13 -12.12
CA PHE A 248 16.92 -4.90 -12.88
C PHE A 248 17.88 -3.94 -12.17
N GLN A 249 17.69 -3.70 -10.87
CA GLN A 249 18.55 -2.78 -10.11
C GLN A 249 20.01 -3.23 -10.08
N LYS A 250 20.25 -4.54 -9.86
CA LYS A 250 21.60 -5.12 -9.87
C LYS A 250 22.26 -4.96 -11.25
N THR A 251 21.55 -5.34 -12.30
CA THR A 251 22.07 -5.25 -13.68
C THR A 251 22.30 -3.79 -14.09
N ALA A 252 21.38 -2.88 -13.74
CA ALA A 252 21.52 -1.45 -13.97
C ALA A 252 22.75 -0.87 -13.27
N LYS A 253 23.01 -1.26 -12.02
CA LYS A 253 24.20 -0.82 -11.30
C LYS A 253 25.48 -1.39 -11.91
N ALA A 254 25.52 -2.69 -12.19
CA ALA A 254 26.69 -3.35 -12.75
C ALA A 254 27.06 -2.80 -14.14
N ALA A 255 26.07 -2.45 -14.96
CA ALA A 255 26.28 -1.88 -16.29
C ALA A 255 26.55 -0.37 -16.28
N GLY A 256 26.57 0.29 -15.11
CA GLY A 256 26.79 1.72 -14.97
C GLY A 256 25.65 2.58 -15.54
N LEU A 257 24.42 2.06 -15.62
CA LEU A 257 23.25 2.87 -15.98
C LEU A 257 22.98 3.92 -14.89
N THR A 258 23.12 3.52 -13.62
CA THR A 258 22.87 4.39 -12.46
C THR A 258 23.92 5.47 -12.24
N ASP A 259 25.03 5.44 -13.00
CA ASP A 259 26.03 6.51 -12.99
C ASP A 259 25.57 7.71 -13.84
N SER A 260 24.61 7.49 -14.75
CA SER A 260 24.10 8.50 -15.68
C SER A 260 22.58 8.75 -15.58
N SER A 261 21.84 7.83 -14.98
CA SER A 261 20.38 7.89 -14.89
C SER A 261 19.92 7.70 -13.45
N GLN A 262 18.96 8.51 -13.02
CA GLN A 262 18.31 8.36 -11.74
C GLN A 262 17.14 7.38 -11.85
N LEU A 263 17.22 6.25 -11.14
CA LEU A 263 16.11 5.29 -11.08
C LEU A 263 15.04 5.78 -10.09
N VAL A 264 13.77 5.63 -10.47
CA VAL A 264 12.61 6.14 -9.74
C VAL A 264 11.55 5.05 -9.54
N ASP A 265 11.33 4.70 -8.28
CA ASP A 265 10.38 3.70 -7.81
C ASP A 265 9.20 4.34 -7.05
N ILE A 266 8.17 3.54 -6.76
CA ILE A 266 7.01 3.94 -5.97
C ILE A 266 6.77 3.03 -4.73
N PHE A 267 7.59 2.00 -4.50
CA PHE A 267 7.47 1.06 -3.38
C PHE A 267 8.63 1.11 -2.38
N ILE A 268 8.71 2.17 -1.57
CA ILE A 268 9.80 2.35 -0.60
C ILE A 268 9.94 1.21 0.43
N THR A 269 8.84 0.59 0.85
CA THR A 269 8.86 -0.52 1.81
C THR A 269 9.60 -1.73 1.26
N MET A 270 9.41 -2.03 -0.01
CA MET A 270 10.13 -3.09 -0.70
C MET A 270 11.61 -2.72 -0.90
N MET A 271 11.90 -1.44 -1.15
CA MET A 271 13.27 -0.93 -1.21
C MET A 271 14.05 -1.13 0.09
N MET A 272 13.39 -1.00 1.25
CA MET A 272 14.04 -1.27 2.53
C MET A 272 14.44 -2.74 2.68
N SER A 273 13.61 -3.67 2.21
CA SER A 273 13.95 -5.10 2.16
C SER A 273 15.08 -5.40 1.18
N PHE A 274 15.04 -4.82 -0.01
CA PHE A 274 16.09 -5.03 -1.02
C PHE A 274 17.42 -4.40 -0.60
N ARG A 275 17.40 -3.29 0.13
CA ARG A 275 18.62 -2.69 0.69
C ARG A 275 19.34 -3.63 1.65
N LYS A 276 18.62 -4.48 2.39
CA LYS A 276 19.26 -5.52 3.23
C LYS A 276 19.92 -6.61 2.40
N LEU A 277 19.39 -6.91 1.21
CA LEU A 277 19.91 -7.93 0.29
C LEU A 277 21.07 -7.42 -0.56
N ASP A 278 20.98 -6.19 -1.07
CA ASP A 278 21.99 -5.54 -1.89
C ASP A 278 21.96 -4.01 -1.69
N PRO A 279 22.76 -3.49 -0.73
CA PRO A 279 22.86 -2.06 -0.49
C PRO A 279 23.41 -1.28 -1.69
N ALA A 280 24.28 -1.89 -2.50
CA ALA A 280 24.95 -1.22 -3.61
C ALA A 280 23.97 -0.99 -4.77
N ALA A 281 23.17 -2.00 -5.12
CA ALA A 281 22.16 -1.92 -6.17
C ALA A 281 21.00 -0.94 -5.82
N THR A 282 20.80 -0.65 -4.53
CA THR A 282 19.74 0.23 -4.03
C THR A 282 20.20 1.64 -3.64
N THR A 283 21.50 1.91 -3.76
CA THR A 283 22.06 3.23 -3.42
C THR A 283 21.68 4.28 -4.47
N GLY A 284 21.26 5.46 -4.00
CA GLY A 284 20.89 6.59 -4.85
C GLY A 284 19.50 6.52 -5.45
N LEU A 285 18.72 5.44 -5.22
CA LEU A 285 17.35 5.33 -5.69
C LEU A 285 16.43 6.40 -5.10
N ILE A 286 15.50 6.91 -5.93
CA ILE A 286 14.40 7.76 -5.49
C ILE A 286 13.13 6.92 -5.43
N SER A 287 12.38 7.05 -4.34
CA SER A 287 11.08 6.40 -4.19
C SER A 287 10.07 7.40 -3.63
N HIS A 288 8.90 7.51 -4.27
CA HIS A 288 7.78 8.30 -3.74
C HIS A 288 6.69 7.37 -3.25
N SER A 289 6.40 7.42 -1.96
CA SER A 289 5.47 6.52 -1.29
C SER A 289 4.58 7.31 -0.33
N PRO A 290 3.30 6.90 -0.13
CA PRO A 290 2.40 7.54 0.83
C PRO A 290 2.77 7.28 2.30
N CYS A 291 3.77 6.43 2.57
CA CYS A 291 4.23 6.17 3.92
C CYS A 291 5.45 7.03 4.26
N ALA A 292 5.40 7.70 5.42
CA ALA A 292 6.56 8.34 6.00
C ALA A 292 7.38 7.28 6.75
N LEU A 293 8.69 7.26 6.54
CA LEU A 293 9.59 6.55 7.44
C LEU A 293 9.59 7.32 8.77
N LEU A 294 8.94 6.75 9.79
CA LEU A 294 9.05 7.26 11.15
C LEU A 294 10.54 7.16 11.54
N ARG A 295 11.14 8.32 11.83
CA ARG A 295 12.52 8.43 12.32
C ARG A 295 12.58 8.22 13.81
#